data_AF-A0A3M0HTR4-F1
#
_entry.id   AF-A0A3M0HTR4-F1
#
_cell.length_a   1.000
_cell.length_b   1.000
_cell.length_c   1.000
_cell.angle_alpha   90.00
_cell.angle_beta   90.00
_cell.angle_gamma   90.00
#
_symmetry.space_group_name_H-M   'P 1'
#
loop_
_entity.id
_entity.type
_entity.pdbx_description
1 polymer ?
#
loop_
_entity_poly.entity_id
_entity_poly.type
_entity_poly.pdbx_seq_one_letter_code
_entity_poly.pdbx_strand_id
1 'polypeptide(L)'
;MHREMTADMPCPARLRAGTDLAAHALRVRLGLDSASPAGRFFALAAPFALAAGAVAGGLHLTRWYAGLVLSPAPLWVQPSAMDGSWSLSILLSLLVCVGAVIALTGRWGPGVGVAGCGLLGTAVQWAAGAHVSDDGAIAPVVALLTVAVVLACPPDRRGDRRLSAAAGAMAAAGWFPVVVVNTGTYTGAFGVTTDYGAWPMLVLAFTGAVLALRARSSGLREMGAMAVASPPLVAYSYATAWGDLWPVLGTVLLLSVVAALTASFQAVRHRR
;
A
#
# COMPACT_ATOMS: atom_id res chain seq x y z
N MET A 1 -15.44 -18.30 31.61
CA MET A 1 -15.11 -19.30 30.57
C MET A 1 -13.83 -19.04 29.77
N HIS A 2 -13.72 -18.09 28.81
CA HIS A 2 -12.49 -17.98 27.98
C HIS A 2 -11.20 -17.65 28.78
N ARG A 3 -11.33 -16.87 29.86
CA ARG A 3 -10.22 -16.52 30.77
C ARG A 3 -9.77 -17.70 31.66
N GLU A 4 -10.67 -18.64 31.94
CA GLU A 4 -10.36 -19.86 32.71
C GLU A 4 -9.70 -20.93 31.82
N MET A 5 -10.11 -21.01 30.55
CA MET A 5 -9.53 -21.96 29.57
C MET A 5 -8.12 -21.59 29.07
N THR A 6 -7.67 -20.36 29.29
CA THR A 6 -6.38 -19.85 28.80
C THR A 6 -5.40 -19.51 29.93
N ALA A 7 -5.76 -19.80 31.18
CA ALA A 7 -4.97 -19.44 32.37
C ALA A 7 -3.57 -20.09 32.38
N ASP A 8 -3.47 -21.33 31.90
CA ASP A 8 -2.22 -22.10 31.87
C ASP A 8 -1.36 -21.83 30.63
N MET A 9 -1.83 -20.98 29.70
CA MET A 9 -1.09 -20.68 28.48
C MET A 9 -0.04 -19.59 28.71
N PRO A 10 1.14 -19.68 28.08
CA PRO A 10 2.13 -18.62 28.12
C PRO A 10 1.54 -17.31 27.58
N CYS A 11 1.95 -16.17 28.16
CA CYS A 11 1.47 -14.83 27.82
C CYS A 11 1.33 -14.53 26.30
N PRO A 12 2.31 -14.86 25.43
CA PRO A 12 2.16 -14.64 23.99
C PRO A 12 1.04 -15.48 23.36
N ALA A 13 0.80 -16.70 23.84
CA ALA A 13 -0.29 -17.54 23.35
C ALA A 13 -1.66 -16.98 23.74
N ARG A 14 -1.78 -16.43 24.97
CA ARG A 14 -3.00 -15.74 25.42
C ARG A 14 -3.34 -14.51 24.59
N LEU A 15 -2.35 -13.67 24.31
CA LEU A 15 -2.56 -12.48 23.46
C LEU A 15 -2.96 -12.87 22.04
N ARG A 16 -2.36 -13.92 21.49
CA ARG A 16 -2.73 -14.47 20.18
C ARG A 16 -4.18 -15.00 20.18
N ALA A 17 -4.59 -15.71 21.22
CA ALA A 17 -5.95 -16.20 21.35
C ALA A 17 -6.97 -15.04 21.45
N GLY A 18 -6.69 -14.03 22.28
CA GLY A 18 -7.57 -12.88 22.43
C GLY A 18 -7.69 -12.04 21.15
N THR A 19 -6.57 -11.85 20.43
CA THR A 19 -6.57 -11.12 19.15
C THR A 19 -7.32 -11.88 18.06
N ASP A 20 -7.20 -13.21 17.99
CA ASP A 20 -7.96 -14.02 17.04
C ASP A 20 -9.47 -13.97 17.33
N LEU A 21 -9.85 -14.01 18.61
CA LEU A 21 -11.25 -13.91 19.05
C LEU A 21 -11.86 -12.54 18.76
N ALA A 22 -11.12 -11.46 19.03
CA ALA A 22 -11.53 -10.10 18.68
C ALA A 22 -11.66 -9.92 17.17
N ALA A 23 -10.68 -10.41 16.39
CA ALA A 23 -10.73 -10.37 14.94
C ALA A 23 -11.90 -11.18 14.38
N HIS A 24 -12.18 -12.35 14.95
CA HIS A 24 -13.32 -13.17 14.58
C HIS A 24 -14.65 -12.46 14.89
N ALA A 25 -14.83 -11.94 16.10
CA ALA A 25 -16.03 -11.20 16.49
C ALA A 25 -16.26 -9.95 15.62
N LEU A 26 -15.19 -9.22 15.28
CA LEU A 26 -15.26 -8.07 14.38
C LEU A 26 -15.69 -8.50 12.97
N ARG A 27 -15.17 -9.61 12.43
CA ARG A 27 -15.59 -10.13 11.12
C ARG A 27 -17.04 -10.56 11.11
N VAL A 28 -17.52 -11.23 12.16
CA VAL A 28 -18.93 -11.63 12.29
C VAL A 28 -19.82 -10.39 12.31
N ARG A 29 -19.45 -9.36 13.09
CA ARG A 29 -20.22 -8.10 13.14
C ARG A 29 -20.20 -7.32 11.82
N LEU A 30 -19.08 -7.36 11.09
CA LEU A 30 -18.93 -6.69 9.80
C LEU A 30 -19.42 -7.53 8.61
N GLY A 31 -19.90 -8.75 8.84
CA GLY A 31 -20.31 -9.68 7.79
C GLY A 31 -19.18 -10.08 6.83
N LEU A 32 -17.92 -9.99 7.28
CA LEU A 32 -16.71 -10.26 6.48
C LEU A 32 -16.35 -11.75 6.45
N ASP A 33 -17.34 -12.59 6.15
CA ASP A 33 -17.10 -14.01 5.99
C ASP A 33 -16.46 -14.30 4.62
N SER A 34 -15.73 -15.41 4.48
CA SER A 34 -15.09 -15.84 3.24
C SER A 34 -16.10 -16.07 2.10
N ALA A 35 -17.34 -16.41 2.44
CA ALA A 35 -18.47 -16.55 1.53
C ALA A 35 -19.12 -15.21 1.16
N SER A 36 -18.94 -14.16 1.96
CA SER A 36 -19.57 -12.86 1.74
C SER A 36 -18.97 -12.13 0.52
N PRO A 37 -19.76 -11.28 -0.18
CA PRO A 37 -19.23 -10.42 -1.24
C PRO A 37 -18.19 -9.42 -0.72
N ALA A 38 -18.35 -8.92 0.52
CA ALA A 38 -17.42 -7.98 1.15
C ALA A 38 -16.07 -8.63 1.47
N GLY A 39 -16.05 -9.83 2.08
CA GLY A 39 -14.80 -10.55 2.34
C GLY A 39 -14.05 -10.91 1.05
N ARG A 40 -14.79 -11.25 -0.01
CA ARG A 40 -14.26 -11.44 -1.37
C ARG A 40 -13.65 -10.18 -1.97
N PHE A 41 -14.21 -9.02 -1.67
CA PHE A 41 -13.71 -7.73 -2.12
C PHE A 41 -12.39 -7.38 -1.42
N PHE A 42 -12.34 -7.47 -0.08
CA PHE A 42 -11.11 -7.20 0.68
C PHE A 42 -10.00 -8.20 0.40
N ALA A 43 -10.33 -9.47 0.15
CA ALA A 43 -9.35 -10.46 -0.29
C ALA A 43 -8.67 -10.08 -1.61
N LEU A 44 -9.39 -9.38 -2.50
CA LEU A 44 -8.83 -8.89 -3.75
C LEU A 44 -8.01 -7.61 -3.52
N ALA A 45 -8.49 -6.68 -2.69
CA ALA A 45 -7.83 -5.39 -2.45
C ALA A 45 -6.55 -5.50 -1.61
N ALA A 46 -6.50 -6.40 -0.62
CA ALA A 46 -5.41 -6.48 0.36
C ALA A 46 -3.99 -6.63 -0.22
N PRO A 47 -3.70 -7.53 -1.18
CA PRO A 47 -2.35 -7.62 -1.75
C PRO A 47 -1.94 -6.35 -2.51
N PHE A 48 -2.89 -5.67 -3.18
CA PHE A 48 -2.62 -4.40 -3.87
C PHE A 48 -2.43 -3.25 -2.89
N ALA A 49 -3.15 -3.23 -1.76
CA ALA A 49 -2.96 -2.24 -0.71
C ALA A 49 -1.56 -2.36 -0.05
N LEU A 50 -1.10 -3.59 0.20
CA LEU A 50 0.28 -3.83 0.66
C LEU A 50 1.31 -3.41 -0.39
N ALA A 51 1.08 -3.75 -1.66
CA ALA A 51 1.96 -3.36 -2.75
C ALA A 51 2.01 -1.82 -2.91
N ALA A 52 0.88 -1.13 -2.81
CA ALA A 52 0.80 0.33 -2.81
C ALA A 52 1.58 0.94 -1.64
N GLY A 53 1.43 0.40 -0.43
CA GLY A 53 2.23 0.79 0.73
C GLY A 53 3.73 0.57 0.52
N ALA A 54 4.12 -0.56 -0.09
CA ALA A 54 5.51 -0.85 -0.42
C ALA A 54 6.07 0.08 -1.50
N VAL A 55 5.28 0.48 -2.50
CA VAL A 55 5.69 1.48 -3.50
C VAL A 55 5.91 2.83 -2.83
N ALA A 56 4.98 3.30 -1.99
CA ALA A 56 5.12 4.55 -1.28
C ALA A 56 6.37 4.56 -0.37
N GLY A 57 6.55 3.50 0.44
CA GLY A 57 7.73 3.33 1.28
C GLY A 57 9.04 3.22 0.48
N GLY A 58 9.01 2.49 -0.64
CA GLY A 58 10.15 2.30 -1.54
C GLY A 58 10.57 3.61 -2.22
N LEU A 59 9.61 4.44 -2.62
CA LEU A 59 9.87 5.76 -3.18
C LEU A 59 10.46 6.70 -2.12
N HIS A 60 9.96 6.65 -0.88
CA HIS A 60 10.51 7.42 0.23
C HIS A 60 11.97 7.01 0.53
N LEU A 61 12.25 5.71 0.59
CA LEU A 61 13.60 5.15 0.74
C LEU A 61 14.53 5.54 -0.41
N THR A 62 14.03 5.50 -1.65
CA THR A 62 14.83 5.86 -2.83
C THR A 62 15.17 7.34 -2.83
N ARG A 63 14.22 8.21 -2.47
CA ARG A 63 14.46 9.66 -2.35
C ARG A 63 15.50 9.98 -1.29
N TRP A 64 15.42 9.31 -0.13
CA TRP A 64 16.44 9.43 0.91
C TRP A 64 17.81 8.96 0.41
N TYR A 65 17.88 7.78 -0.21
CA TYR A 65 19.13 7.23 -0.74
C TYR A 65 19.76 8.14 -1.82
N ALA A 66 18.96 8.66 -2.75
CA ALA A 66 19.42 9.63 -3.74
C ALA A 66 20.00 10.89 -3.09
N GLY A 67 19.35 11.39 -2.03
CA GLY A 67 19.86 12.49 -1.23
C GLY A 67 21.24 12.20 -0.60
N LEU A 68 21.46 10.98 -0.12
CA LEU A 68 22.77 10.58 0.42
C LEU A 68 23.86 10.55 -0.65
N VAL A 69 23.55 9.98 -1.82
CA VAL A 69 24.51 9.80 -2.93
C VAL A 69 24.89 11.14 -3.56
N LEU A 70 23.94 12.07 -3.67
CA LEU A 70 24.17 13.39 -4.28
C LEU A 70 24.79 14.40 -3.32
N SER A 71 24.64 14.18 -2.01
CA SER A 71 25.16 15.11 -1.02
C SER A 71 26.69 15.03 -0.98
N PRO A 72 27.39 16.17 -1.03
CA PRO A 72 28.86 16.22 -0.94
C PRO A 72 29.39 15.89 0.46
N ALA A 73 28.50 15.73 1.45
CA ALA A 73 28.90 15.41 2.82
C ALA A 73 29.42 13.96 2.92
N PRO A 74 30.44 13.68 3.76
CA PRO A 74 30.95 12.32 3.94
C PRO A 74 29.88 11.36 4.47
N LEU A 75 29.83 10.14 3.92
CA LEU A 75 28.78 9.13 4.21
C LEU A 75 28.67 8.75 5.69
N TRP A 76 29.74 8.90 6.48
CA TRP A 76 29.74 8.62 7.92
C TRP A 76 29.19 9.76 8.77
N VAL A 77 29.17 11.00 8.25
CA VAL A 77 28.66 12.19 8.97
C VAL A 77 27.14 12.34 8.77
N GLN A 78 26.65 11.95 7.59
CA GLN A 78 25.22 12.05 7.25
C GLN A 78 24.28 11.29 8.21
N PRO A 79 24.52 10.03 8.60
CA PRO A 79 23.65 9.32 9.54
C PRO A 79 23.75 9.87 10.97
N SER A 80 24.90 10.44 11.37
CA SER A 80 25.05 11.07 12.69
C SER A 80 24.38 12.44 12.82
N ALA A 81 24.15 13.12 11.68
CA ALA A 81 23.44 14.40 11.63
C ALA A 81 21.93 14.23 11.39
N MET A 82 21.47 12.98 11.24
CA MET A 82 20.10 12.65 10.89
C MET A 82 19.22 12.65 12.14
N ASP A 83 18.13 13.41 12.11
CA ASP A 83 17.19 13.46 13.23
C ASP A 83 16.62 12.06 13.53
N GLY A 84 16.43 11.78 14.83
CA GLY A 84 15.87 10.52 15.30
C GLY A 84 14.50 10.23 14.68
N SER A 85 13.70 11.27 14.47
CA SER A 85 12.41 11.19 13.79
C SER A 85 12.52 10.67 12.34
N TRP A 86 13.51 11.16 11.59
CA TRP A 86 13.73 10.76 10.20
C TRP A 86 14.25 9.34 10.11
N SER A 87 15.21 8.96 10.97
CA SER A 87 15.72 7.59 11.02
C SER A 87 14.63 6.56 11.31
N LEU A 88 13.70 6.90 12.22
CA LEU A 88 12.51 6.08 12.51
C LEU A 88 11.59 5.98 11.29
N SER A 89 11.31 7.08 10.59
CA SER A 89 10.48 7.08 9.37
C SER A 89 11.05 6.16 8.28
N ILE A 90 12.38 6.18 8.09
CA ILE A 90 13.08 5.31 7.15
C ILE A 90 12.98 3.84 7.56
N LEU A 91 13.18 3.54 8.85
CA LEU A 91 13.02 2.20 9.38
C LEU A 91 11.60 1.67 9.20
N LEU A 92 10.58 2.49 9.46
CA LEU A 92 9.18 2.16 9.27
C LEU A 92 8.85 1.91 7.80
N SER A 93 9.34 2.75 6.90
CA SER A 93 9.20 2.55 5.44
C SER A 93 9.85 1.24 4.98
N LEU A 94 11.03 0.89 5.54
CA LEU A 94 11.71 -0.36 5.29
C LEU A 94 10.90 -1.56 5.80
N LEU A 95 10.34 -1.48 7.01
CA LEU A 95 9.45 -2.50 7.58
C LEU A 95 8.24 -2.73 6.66
N VAL A 96 7.62 -1.68 6.11
CA VAL A 96 6.52 -1.82 5.15
C VAL A 96 6.96 -2.58 3.90
N CYS A 97 8.09 -2.20 3.30
CA CYS A 97 8.61 -2.85 2.10
C CYS A 97 8.95 -4.33 2.34
N VAL A 98 9.72 -4.62 3.39
CA VAL A 98 10.13 -5.99 3.76
C VAL A 98 8.91 -6.83 4.11
N GLY A 99 7.98 -6.29 4.90
CA GLY A 99 6.74 -6.98 5.25
C GLY A 99 5.87 -7.30 4.03
N ALA A 100 5.74 -6.36 3.09
CA ALA A 100 5.03 -6.59 1.84
C ALA A 100 5.71 -7.68 0.99
N VAL A 101 7.04 -7.66 0.85
CA VAL A 101 7.77 -8.72 0.14
C VAL A 101 7.55 -10.09 0.79
N ILE A 102 7.67 -10.19 2.11
CA ILE A 102 7.42 -11.42 2.87
C ILE A 102 5.97 -11.91 2.65
N ALA A 103 5.00 -10.99 2.68
CA ALA A 103 3.59 -11.33 2.50
C ALA A 103 3.30 -11.82 1.07
N LEU A 104 3.79 -11.11 0.06
CA LEU A 104 3.56 -11.40 -1.37
C LEU A 104 4.32 -12.64 -1.86
N THR A 105 5.42 -13.01 -1.21
CA THR A 105 6.17 -14.26 -1.49
C THR A 105 5.56 -15.50 -0.85
N GLY A 106 4.44 -15.36 -0.13
CA GLY A 106 3.66 -16.48 0.40
C GLY A 106 3.68 -16.62 1.91
N ARG A 107 4.40 -15.76 2.65
CA ARG A 107 4.38 -15.72 4.11
C ARG A 107 3.49 -14.58 4.61
N TRP A 108 2.19 -14.64 4.28
CA TRP A 108 1.22 -13.58 4.56
C TRP A 108 1.18 -13.14 6.02
N GLY A 109 1.05 -14.08 6.96
CA GLY A 109 0.95 -13.78 8.39
C GLY A 109 2.09 -12.92 8.95
N PRO A 110 3.35 -13.39 8.91
CA PRO A 110 4.48 -12.61 9.39
C PRO A 110 4.72 -11.35 8.54
N GLY A 111 4.53 -11.43 7.21
CA GLY A 111 4.72 -10.27 6.33
C GLY A 111 3.74 -9.12 6.65
N VAL A 112 2.47 -9.43 6.84
CA VAL A 112 1.45 -8.45 7.28
C VAL A 112 1.74 -7.93 8.68
N GLY A 113 2.24 -8.77 9.59
CA GLY A 113 2.68 -8.31 10.91
C GLY A 113 3.76 -7.26 10.80
N VAL A 114 4.83 -7.53 10.04
CA VAL A 114 5.96 -6.61 9.83
C VAL A 114 5.51 -5.33 9.12
N ALA A 115 4.73 -5.44 8.04
CA ALA A 115 4.22 -4.27 7.32
C ALA A 115 3.26 -3.44 8.19
N GLY A 116 2.39 -4.12 8.96
CA GLY A 116 1.48 -3.49 9.91
C GLY A 116 2.22 -2.74 11.01
N CYS A 117 3.32 -3.28 11.53
CA CYS A 117 4.18 -2.57 12.47
C CYS A 117 4.77 -1.29 11.86
N GLY A 118 5.24 -1.34 10.60
CA GLY A 118 5.72 -0.15 9.89
C GLY A 118 4.64 0.92 9.71
N LEU A 119 3.44 0.53 9.26
CA LEU A 119 2.31 1.43 9.05
C LEU A 119 1.79 2.03 10.37
N LEU A 120 1.58 1.21 11.40
CA LEU A 120 1.14 1.67 12.72
C LEU A 120 2.20 2.55 13.39
N GLY A 121 3.48 2.20 13.27
CA GLY A 121 4.56 3.04 13.77
C GLY A 121 4.58 4.40 13.08
N THR A 122 4.25 4.47 11.79
CA THR A 122 4.13 5.76 11.07
C THR A 122 3.00 6.61 11.64
N ALA A 123 1.87 5.99 11.97
CA ALA A 123 0.74 6.69 12.60
C ALA A 123 1.06 7.16 14.02
N VAL A 124 1.74 6.34 14.82
CA VAL A 124 2.17 6.68 16.19
C VAL A 124 3.22 7.79 16.19
N GLN A 125 4.19 7.72 15.28
CA GLN A 125 5.21 8.75 15.13
C GLN A 125 4.58 10.12 14.84
N TRP A 126 3.56 10.16 13.99
CA TRP A 126 2.81 11.38 13.73
C TRP A 126 2.08 11.89 14.98
N ALA A 127 1.39 11.01 15.71
CA ALA A 127 0.67 11.38 16.93
C ALA A 127 1.60 11.88 18.05
N ALA A 128 2.87 11.46 18.05
CA ALA A 128 3.90 11.93 18.98
C ALA A 128 4.48 13.31 18.64
N GLY A 129 4.00 13.97 17.56
CA GLY A 129 4.47 15.30 17.14
C GLY A 129 5.78 15.30 16.35
N ALA A 130 6.31 14.12 16.01
CA ALA A 130 7.49 13.96 15.19
C ALA A 130 7.11 14.05 13.70
N HIS A 131 6.73 15.25 13.26
CA HIS A 131 6.31 15.54 11.90
C HIS A 131 7.52 15.58 10.95
N VAL A 132 7.78 14.45 10.28
CA VAL A 132 8.90 14.30 9.31
C VAL A 132 8.52 14.81 7.92
N SER A 133 7.24 15.05 7.65
CA SER A 133 6.76 15.57 6.37
C SER A 133 5.58 16.52 6.63
N ASP A 134 5.47 17.57 5.80
CA ASP A 134 4.39 18.57 5.83
C ASP A 134 3.00 18.00 5.43
N ASP A 135 2.91 16.68 5.24
CA ASP A 135 1.72 15.95 4.78
C ASP A 135 0.53 15.96 5.76
N GLY A 136 0.65 16.63 6.91
CA GLY A 136 -0.42 16.78 7.89
C GLY A 136 -1.01 15.43 8.33
N ALA A 137 -2.32 15.40 8.62
CA ALA A 137 -3.01 14.21 9.12
C ALA A 137 -3.28 13.13 8.05
N ILE A 138 -2.84 13.32 6.80
CA ILE A 138 -3.17 12.41 5.70
C ILE A 138 -2.37 11.10 5.81
N ALA A 139 -1.07 11.19 6.10
CA ALA A 139 -0.18 10.04 6.24
C ALA A 139 -0.66 9.01 7.30
N PRO A 140 -0.99 9.40 8.56
CA PRO A 140 -1.46 8.43 9.56
C PRO A 140 -2.82 7.82 9.19
N VAL A 141 -3.74 8.60 8.61
CA VAL A 141 -5.05 8.09 8.18
C VAL A 141 -4.88 7.03 7.10
N VAL A 142 -4.04 7.28 6.11
CA VAL A 142 -3.76 6.35 5.03
C VAL A 142 -3.07 5.08 5.52
N ALA A 143 -2.14 5.21 6.48
CA ALA A 143 -1.51 4.05 7.10
C ALA A 143 -2.53 3.18 7.84
N LEU A 144 -3.43 3.79 8.62
CA LEU A 144 -4.51 3.09 9.33
C LEU A 144 -5.51 2.44 8.37
N LEU A 145 -5.90 3.12 7.28
CA LEU A 145 -6.76 2.56 6.25
C LEU A 145 -6.12 1.35 5.59
N THR A 146 -4.83 1.42 5.27
CA THR A 146 -4.08 0.31 4.67
C THR A 146 -4.05 -0.90 5.61
N VAL A 147 -3.77 -0.68 6.90
CA VAL A 147 -3.83 -1.73 7.92
C VAL A 147 -5.24 -2.33 8.02
N ALA A 148 -6.28 -1.48 8.04
CA ALA A 148 -7.66 -1.93 8.11
C ALA A 148 -8.05 -2.82 6.92
N VAL A 149 -7.70 -2.42 5.69
CA VAL A 149 -7.94 -3.20 4.46
C VAL A 149 -7.25 -4.56 4.52
N VAL A 150 -6.01 -4.60 5.01
CA VAL A 150 -5.23 -5.84 5.10
C VAL A 150 -5.76 -6.76 6.20
N LEU A 151 -6.19 -6.21 7.34
CA LEU A 151 -6.79 -6.98 8.45
C LEU A 151 -8.19 -7.49 8.12
N ALA A 152 -8.95 -6.76 7.29
CA ALA A 152 -10.26 -7.17 6.78
C ALA A 152 -10.17 -8.37 5.82
N CYS A 153 -8.97 -8.70 5.31
CA CYS A 153 -8.77 -9.87 4.45
C CYS A 153 -9.02 -11.19 5.22
N PRO A 154 -10.02 -12.00 4.79
CA PRO A 154 -10.38 -13.23 5.47
C PRO A 154 -9.23 -14.26 5.39
N PRO A 155 -8.98 -15.02 6.48
CA PRO A 155 -7.82 -15.90 6.60
C PRO A 155 -7.74 -16.98 5.53
N ASP A 156 -8.88 -17.51 5.12
CA ASP A 156 -8.97 -18.64 4.19
C ASP A 156 -8.64 -18.26 2.74
N ARG A 157 -8.61 -16.96 2.43
CA ARG A 157 -8.29 -16.43 1.09
C ARG A 157 -6.92 -15.77 1.04
N ARG A 158 -6.13 -15.86 2.11
CA ARG A 158 -4.77 -15.30 2.17
C ARG A 158 -3.86 -16.11 1.27
N GLY A 159 -3.17 -15.43 0.34
CA GLY A 159 -2.09 -16.05 -0.42
C GLY A 159 -2.48 -16.69 -1.75
N ASP A 160 -3.50 -16.18 -2.45
CA ASP A 160 -3.61 -16.45 -3.88
C ASP A 160 -2.33 -15.97 -4.58
N ARG A 161 -1.47 -16.94 -4.96
CA ARG A 161 -0.17 -16.67 -5.57
C ARG A 161 -0.28 -15.83 -6.83
N ARG A 162 -1.38 -15.93 -7.59
CA ARG A 162 -1.56 -15.16 -8.82
C ARG A 162 -1.83 -13.69 -8.52
N LEU A 163 -2.67 -13.41 -7.53
CA LEU A 163 -2.94 -12.04 -7.09
C LEU A 163 -1.71 -11.43 -6.41
N SER A 164 -0.98 -12.20 -5.59
CA SER A 164 0.27 -11.73 -4.99
C SER A 164 1.35 -11.44 -6.04
N ALA A 165 1.47 -12.27 -7.08
CA ALA A 165 2.40 -12.03 -8.18
C ALA A 165 1.99 -10.78 -9.00
N ALA A 166 0.69 -10.60 -9.25
CA ALA A 166 0.19 -9.39 -9.92
C ALA A 166 0.44 -8.13 -9.08
N ALA A 167 0.23 -8.19 -7.77
CA ALA A 167 0.51 -7.09 -6.86
C ALA A 167 2.01 -6.79 -6.75
N GLY A 168 2.87 -7.82 -6.74
CA GLY A 168 4.33 -7.65 -6.81
C GLY A 168 4.78 -7.04 -8.13
N ALA A 169 4.22 -7.47 -9.26
CA ALA A 169 4.49 -6.88 -10.57
C ALA A 169 4.02 -5.42 -10.65
N MET A 170 2.85 -5.11 -10.09
CA MET A 170 2.33 -3.75 -9.95
C MET A 170 3.28 -2.89 -9.10
N ALA A 171 3.77 -3.41 -7.97
CA ALA A 171 4.74 -2.69 -7.15
C ALA A 171 6.05 -2.41 -7.90
N ALA A 172 6.59 -3.42 -8.59
CA ALA A 172 7.81 -3.27 -9.39
C ALA A 172 7.61 -2.23 -10.51
N ALA A 173 6.50 -2.29 -11.24
CA ALA A 173 6.19 -1.35 -12.31
C ALA A 173 5.88 0.07 -11.79
N GLY A 174 5.31 0.21 -10.59
CA GLY A 174 5.04 1.50 -9.96
C GLY A 174 6.32 2.17 -9.45
N TRP A 175 7.28 1.39 -8.96
CA TRP A 175 8.53 1.89 -8.37
C TRP A 175 9.65 2.07 -9.40
N PHE A 176 9.94 1.04 -10.21
CA PHE A 176 11.16 0.96 -11.03
C PHE A 176 11.33 2.12 -12.03
N PRO A 177 10.32 2.51 -12.82
CA PRO A 177 10.45 3.62 -13.77
C PRO A 177 10.73 4.96 -13.08
N VAL A 178 10.18 5.20 -11.89
CA VAL A 178 10.44 6.42 -11.13
C VAL A 178 11.90 6.46 -10.68
N VAL A 179 12.45 5.32 -10.26
CA VAL A 179 13.87 5.22 -9.91
C VAL A 179 14.75 5.47 -11.12
N VAL A 180 14.45 4.82 -12.25
CA VAL A 180 15.22 4.98 -13.51
C VAL A 180 15.17 6.42 -13.98
N VAL A 181 13.98 7.03 -14.03
CA VAL A 181 13.83 8.44 -14.42
C VAL A 181 14.62 9.33 -13.48
N ASN A 182 14.47 9.21 -12.16
CA ASN A 182 15.24 10.01 -11.21
C ASN A 182 16.75 9.87 -11.42
N THR A 183 17.27 8.64 -11.55
CA THR A 183 18.70 8.42 -11.88
C THR A 183 19.10 9.02 -13.23
N GLY A 184 18.16 9.03 -14.19
CA GLY A 184 18.26 9.61 -15.51
C GLY A 184 18.28 11.13 -15.51
N THR A 185 17.46 11.79 -14.69
CA THR A 185 17.43 13.25 -14.55
C THR A 185 18.75 13.75 -13.99
N TYR A 186 19.34 13.02 -13.03
CA TYR A 186 20.68 13.35 -12.52
C TYR A 186 21.79 13.17 -13.56
N THR A 187 21.60 12.32 -14.56
CA THR A 187 22.55 12.12 -15.67
C THR A 187 22.18 12.93 -16.92
N GLY A 188 21.08 13.69 -16.91
CA GLY A 188 20.57 14.44 -18.06
C GLY A 188 20.03 13.57 -19.21
N ALA A 189 19.86 12.26 -18.98
CA ALA A 189 19.57 11.29 -20.03
C ALA A 189 18.09 11.19 -20.42
N PHE A 190 17.17 11.67 -19.59
CA PHE A 190 15.73 11.56 -19.82
C PHE A 190 15.01 12.90 -19.62
N GLY A 191 14.31 13.36 -20.66
CA GLY A 191 13.48 14.57 -20.64
C GLY A 191 12.03 14.35 -20.20
N VAL A 192 11.71 13.19 -19.61
CA VAL A 192 10.36 12.86 -19.13
C VAL A 192 10.32 13.09 -17.62
N THR A 193 9.55 14.08 -17.17
CA THR A 193 9.36 14.33 -15.74
C THR A 193 8.25 13.43 -15.20
N THR A 194 8.56 12.62 -14.20
CA THR A 194 7.55 11.86 -13.42
C THR A 194 7.00 12.69 -12.24
N ASP A 195 7.15 14.02 -12.30
CA ASP A 195 7.16 14.94 -11.15
C ASP A 195 5.85 15.07 -10.36
N TYR A 196 4.76 14.45 -10.80
CA TYR A 196 3.45 14.63 -10.14
C TYR A 196 2.96 13.40 -9.35
N GLY A 197 3.81 12.39 -9.13
CA GLY A 197 3.42 11.18 -8.40
C GLY A 197 2.28 10.37 -9.06
N ALA A 198 1.90 10.72 -10.29
CA ALA A 198 0.79 10.10 -11.02
C ALA A 198 1.13 8.71 -11.57
N TRP A 199 2.42 8.40 -11.74
CA TRP A 199 2.87 7.14 -12.33
C TRP A 199 2.43 5.90 -11.52
N PRO A 200 2.70 5.79 -10.21
CA PRO A 200 2.19 4.67 -9.41
C PRO A 200 0.67 4.50 -9.48
N MET A 201 -0.08 5.61 -9.52
CA MET A 201 -1.54 5.60 -9.64
C MET A 201 -2.01 5.05 -10.99
N LEU A 202 -1.35 5.45 -12.09
CA LEU A 202 -1.59 4.92 -13.43
C LEU A 202 -1.33 3.41 -13.47
N VAL A 203 -0.24 2.95 -12.87
CA VAL A 203 0.11 1.53 -12.80
C VAL A 203 -0.93 0.74 -12.01
N LEU A 204 -1.42 1.27 -10.90
CA LEU A 204 -2.49 0.64 -10.12
C LEU A 204 -3.80 0.55 -10.92
N ALA A 205 -4.23 1.64 -11.55
CA ALA A 205 -5.45 1.69 -12.36
C ALA A 205 -5.38 0.73 -13.57
N PHE A 206 -4.23 0.70 -14.26
CA PHE A 206 -3.98 -0.22 -15.36
C PHE A 206 -4.02 -1.68 -14.90
N THR A 207 -3.44 -1.97 -13.73
CA THR A 207 -3.50 -3.32 -13.14
C THR A 207 -4.94 -3.75 -12.87
N GLY A 208 -5.78 -2.85 -12.34
CA GLY A 208 -7.22 -3.08 -12.18
C GLY A 208 -7.93 -3.40 -13.49
N ALA A 209 -7.65 -2.62 -14.54
CA ALA A 209 -8.23 -2.84 -15.87
C ALA A 209 -7.83 -4.20 -16.46
N VAL A 210 -6.54 -4.56 -16.36
CA VAL A 210 -6.04 -5.86 -16.85
C VAL A 210 -6.70 -7.02 -16.11
N LEU A 211 -6.88 -6.92 -14.80
CA LEU A 211 -7.56 -7.94 -14.01
C LEU A 211 -9.04 -8.07 -14.39
N ALA A 212 -9.76 -6.95 -14.54
CA ALA A 212 -11.15 -6.93 -14.99
C ALA A 212 -11.30 -7.60 -16.37
N LEU A 213 -10.43 -7.26 -17.32
CA LEU A 213 -10.41 -7.86 -18.65
C LEU A 213 -10.11 -9.35 -18.63
N ARG A 214 -9.16 -9.79 -17.80
CA ARG A 214 -8.84 -11.22 -17.64
C ARG A 214 -9.97 -12.01 -16.98
N ALA A 215 -10.63 -11.42 -15.99
CA ALA A 215 -11.76 -12.03 -15.30
C ALA A 215 -13.04 -12.03 -16.14
N ARG A 216 -13.07 -11.30 -17.27
CA ARG A 216 -14.28 -11.04 -18.07
C ARG A 216 -15.44 -10.50 -17.22
N SER A 217 -15.12 -9.77 -16.15
CA SER A 217 -16.09 -9.17 -15.24
C SER A 217 -16.38 -7.73 -15.65
N SER A 218 -17.50 -7.17 -15.21
CA SER A 218 -17.85 -5.75 -15.43
C SER A 218 -16.82 -4.74 -14.90
N GLY A 219 -15.76 -5.19 -14.21
CA GLY A 219 -14.65 -4.39 -13.70
C GLY A 219 -14.98 -3.56 -12.46
N LEU A 220 -16.26 -3.40 -12.09
CA LEU A 220 -16.67 -2.61 -10.92
C LEU A 220 -16.02 -3.10 -9.63
N ARG A 221 -15.89 -4.42 -9.46
CA ARG A 221 -15.32 -5.02 -8.25
C ARG A 221 -13.80 -4.82 -8.19
N GLU A 222 -13.11 -5.02 -9.31
CA GLU A 222 -11.67 -4.89 -9.45
C GLU A 222 -11.25 -3.43 -9.31
N MET A 223 -11.96 -2.51 -9.98
CA MET A 223 -11.74 -1.07 -9.85
C MET A 223 -12.05 -0.57 -8.44
N GLY A 224 -13.14 -1.03 -7.83
CA GLY A 224 -13.43 -0.72 -6.43
C GLY A 224 -12.31 -1.18 -5.49
N ALA A 225 -11.77 -2.38 -5.72
CA ALA A 225 -10.66 -2.90 -4.92
C ALA A 225 -9.36 -2.09 -5.13
N MET A 226 -9.09 -1.64 -6.36
CA MET A 226 -7.97 -0.73 -6.62
C MET A 226 -8.17 0.64 -5.99
N ALA A 227 -9.39 1.18 -5.98
CA ALA A 227 -9.70 2.43 -5.28
C ALA A 227 -9.52 2.30 -3.76
N VAL A 228 -9.81 1.13 -3.19
CA VAL A 228 -9.54 0.84 -1.77
C VAL A 228 -8.05 0.62 -1.49
N ALA A 229 -7.28 0.16 -2.48
CA ALA A 229 -5.84 -0.01 -2.39
C ALA A 229 -5.02 1.26 -2.70
N SER A 230 -5.62 2.28 -3.33
CA SER A 230 -4.94 3.51 -3.73
C SER A 230 -4.55 4.50 -2.62
N PRO A 231 -5.07 4.49 -1.37
CA PRO A 231 -4.76 5.53 -0.39
C PRO A 231 -3.26 5.83 -0.20
N PRO A 232 -2.33 4.84 -0.11
CA PRO A 232 -0.89 5.10 -0.01
C PRO A 232 -0.33 5.90 -1.19
N LEU A 233 -0.82 5.62 -2.40
CA LEU A 233 -0.36 6.28 -3.61
C LEU A 233 -0.97 7.69 -3.75
N VAL A 234 -2.22 7.87 -3.30
CA VAL A 234 -2.88 9.19 -3.25
C VAL A 234 -2.13 10.10 -2.28
N ALA A 235 -1.81 9.62 -1.08
CA ALA A 235 -1.00 10.37 -0.11
C ALA A 235 0.36 10.75 -0.72
N TYR A 236 1.03 9.80 -1.37
CA TYR A 236 2.31 10.08 -2.05
C TYR A 236 2.17 11.13 -3.15
N SER A 237 1.13 11.07 -4.00
CA SER A 237 0.89 12.08 -5.03
C SER A 237 0.59 13.46 -4.45
N TYR A 238 -0.15 13.52 -3.34
CA TYR A 238 -0.47 14.78 -2.66
C TYR A 238 0.79 15.43 -2.07
N ALA A 239 1.62 14.61 -1.42
CA ALA A 239 2.90 15.01 -0.84
C ALA A 239 3.89 15.55 -1.90
N THR A 240 3.89 14.94 -3.08
CA THR A 240 4.80 15.31 -4.16
C THR A 240 4.31 16.51 -4.98
N ALA A 241 3.00 16.68 -5.12
CA ALA A 241 2.39 17.80 -5.85
C ALA A 241 2.14 19.07 -5.00
N TRP A 242 2.82 19.21 -3.85
CA TRP A 242 2.81 20.42 -3.01
C TRP A 242 1.40 20.87 -2.58
N GLY A 243 0.50 19.92 -2.30
CA GLY A 243 -0.85 20.22 -1.82
C GLY A 243 -1.82 20.76 -2.87
N ASP A 244 -1.46 20.74 -4.15
CA ASP A 244 -2.35 21.19 -5.21
C ASP A 244 -3.48 20.15 -5.42
N LEU A 245 -4.74 20.59 -5.33
CA LEU A 245 -5.92 19.71 -5.33
C LEU A 245 -6.21 19.13 -6.72
N TRP A 246 -5.78 19.84 -7.77
CA TRP A 246 -5.98 19.49 -9.17
C TRP A 246 -5.41 18.13 -9.58
N PRO A 247 -4.16 17.77 -9.24
CA PRO A 247 -3.63 16.43 -9.53
C PRO A 247 -4.38 15.33 -8.77
N VAL A 248 -4.83 15.58 -7.54
CA VAL A 248 -5.67 14.61 -6.80
C VAL A 248 -7.01 14.41 -7.49
N LEU A 249 -7.69 15.49 -7.86
CA LEU A 249 -8.93 15.42 -8.65
C LEU A 249 -8.69 14.72 -9.98
N GLY A 250 -7.59 15.02 -10.67
CA GLY A 250 -7.18 14.37 -11.91
C GLY A 250 -7.01 12.86 -11.74
N THR A 251 -6.42 12.39 -10.65
CA THR A 251 -6.27 10.94 -10.38
C THR A 251 -7.59 10.25 -10.05
N VAL A 252 -8.51 10.90 -9.35
CA VAL A 252 -9.87 10.39 -9.10
C VAL A 252 -10.68 10.35 -10.40
N LEU A 253 -10.53 11.37 -11.24
CA LEU A 253 -11.15 11.45 -12.57
C LEU A 253 -10.58 10.37 -13.49
N LEU A 254 -9.27 10.12 -13.42
CA LEU A 254 -8.59 9.08 -14.18
C LEU A 254 -9.10 7.69 -13.79
N LEU A 255 -9.26 7.40 -12.49
CA LEU A 255 -9.90 6.16 -12.02
C LEU A 255 -11.32 6.02 -12.58
N SER A 256 -12.07 7.11 -12.64
CA SER A 256 -13.44 7.15 -13.19
C SER A 256 -13.47 6.93 -14.69
N VAL A 257 -12.52 7.53 -15.43
CA VAL A 257 -12.36 7.39 -16.88
C VAL A 257 -11.92 5.98 -17.26
N VAL A 258 -10.98 5.40 -16.51
CA VAL A 258 -10.53 4.02 -16.72
C VAL A 258 -11.69 3.05 -16.45
N ALA A 259 -12.49 3.27 -15.40
CA ALA A 259 -13.70 2.50 -15.17
C ALA A 259 -14.71 2.63 -16.34
N ALA A 260 -14.96 3.84 -16.83
CA ALA A 260 -15.86 4.08 -17.96
C ALA A 260 -15.35 3.46 -19.28
N LEU A 261 -14.05 3.50 -19.54
CA LEU A 261 -13.42 2.88 -20.72
C LEU A 261 -13.52 1.35 -20.66
N THR A 262 -13.29 0.76 -19.49
CA THR A 262 -13.46 -0.69 -19.33
C THR A 262 -14.92 -1.13 -19.50
N ALA A 263 -15.88 -0.37 -18.97
CA ALA A 263 -17.30 -0.64 -19.14
C ALA A 263 -17.76 -0.52 -20.61
N SER A 264 -17.29 0.51 -21.33
CA SER A 264 -17.62 0.73 -22.74
C SER A 264 -17.02 -0.34 -23.68
N PHE A 265 -15.75 -0.72 -23.50
CA PHE A 265 -15.14 -1.81 -24.26
C PHE A 265 -15.89 -3.14 -24.09
N GLN A 266 -16.42 -3.41 -22.89
CA GLN A 266 -17.20 -4.61 -22.63
C GLN A 266 -18.62 -4.55 -23.19
N ALA A 267 -19.28 -3.40 -23.13
CA ALA A 267 -20.58 -3.19 -23.77
C ALA A 267 -20.52 -3.44 -25.28
N VAL A 268 -19.42 -3.05 -25.93
CA VAL A 268 -19.17 -3.32 -27.36
C VAL A 268 -18.92 -4.81 -27.61
N ARG A 269 -18.19 -5.49 -26.71
CA ARG A 269 -17.88 -6.92 -26.84
C ARG A 269 -19.08 -7.84 -26.60
N HIS A 270 -20.02 -7.46 -25.74
CA HIS A 270 -21.25 -8.23 -25.50
C HIS A 270 -22.32 -8.08 -26.60
N ARG A 271 -22.16 -7.09 -27.48
CA ARG A 271 -23.05 -6.86 -28.63
C ARG A 271 -22.60 -7.58 -29.91
N ARG A 272 -21.43 -8.22 -29.91
CA ARG A 272 -20.92 -9.06 -31.00
C ARG A 272 -21.05 -10.52 -30.63
#